data_AF-A0A6L8I8A6-F1
#
_entry.id   AF-A0A6L8I8A6-F1
#
_cell.length_a   1.000
_cell.length_b   1.000
_cell.length_c   1.000
_cell.angle_alpha   90.00
_cell.angle_beta   90.00
_cell.angle_gamma   90.00
#
_symmetry.space_group_name_H-M   'P 1'
#
loop_
_entity.id
_entity.type
_entity.pdbx_description
1 polymer ?
#
loop_
_entity_poly.entity_id
_entity_poly.type
_entity_poly.pdbx_seq_one_letter_code
_entity_poly.pdbx_strand_id
1 'polypeptide(L)'
;RPLASIDAQRGVDANPYTSEEDVRVGGELFASRCSVCHGADGRGDRGPDLTREVYRHGNSDRAIFMNILSGIPNTGMPSVRLSDQEMWQIVAFVRSLRAPAEMAETGNPDAGRELYVRHDCGRCHFVGGEGGRLGPELSTIGWSRSPVHLRASIVDPGGDIEEEFRQVRVVGADGRPTVGVLLNEDSYSVQLLDMAGRLRSFMKSDLEELESPEVSLMPSFAGRLDDTELDDLVAYLSSLRQR
;
A
#
# COMPACT_ATOMS: atom_id res chain seq x y z
N ARG A 1 15.90 4.07 34.86
CA ARG A 1 16.92 5.15 34.73
C ARG A 1 16.31 6.19 33.80
N PRO A 2 16.21 7.47 34.18
CA PRO A 2 15.40 8.42 33.42
C PRO A 2 16.12 8.80 32.12
N LEU A 3 15.39 8.71 31.00
CA LEU A 3 15.76 9.14 29.64
C LEU A 3 15.75 10.68 29.52
N ALA A 4 16.34 11.38 30.49
CA ALA A 4 16.09 12.82 30.69
C ALA A 4 17.33 13.72 30.53
N SER A 5 18.47 13.23 30.03
CA SER A 5 19.71 14.04 30.04
C SER A 5 20.26 14.45 28.67
N ILE A 6 19.55 14.21 27.57
CA ILE A 6 19.93 14.76 26.24
C ILE A 6 18.76 15.48 25.57
N ASP A 7 17.52 15.05 25.82
CA ASP A 7 16.32 15.53 25.14
C ASP A 7 15.81 16.94 25.52
N ALA A 8 16.24 17.54 26.62
CA ALA A 8 15.65 18.80 27.08
C ALA A 8 16.37 20.08 26.59
N GLN A 9 17.53 19.98 25.93
CA GLN A 9 18.42 21.14 25.72
C GLN A 9 18.84 21.44 24.28
N ARG A 10 18.40 20.67 23.28
CA ARG A 10 18.58 21.08 21.89
C ARG A 10 17.34 20.74 21.09
N GLY A 11 16.63 21.77 20.62
CA GLY A 11 15.65 21.61 19.54
C GLY A 11 16.35 21.20 18.25
N VAL A 12 16.83 19.95 18.18
CA VAL A 12 17.48 19.41 16.98
C VAL A 12 16.38 18.84 16.10
N ASP A 13 15.93 19.62 15.13
CA ASP A 13 15.11 19.13 14.02
C ASP A 13 15.90 18.22 13.07
N ALA A 14 17.23 18.26 13.18
CA ALA A 14 18.21 17.57 12.33
C ALA A 14 18.80 16.33 13.03
N ASN A 15 19.09 15.29 12.25
CA ASN A 15 19.70 14.06 12.73
C ASN A 15 21.19 14.28 13.12
N PRO A 16 21.60 13.97 14.37
CA PRO A 16 23.01 14.07 14.77
C PRO A 16 23.88 12.86 14.36
N TYR A 17 23.28 11.79 13.83
CA TYR A 17 23.96 10.55 13.44
C TYR A 17 23.81 10.32 11.93
N THR A 18 24.80 10.74 11.15
CA THR A 18 24.73 10.72 9.66
C THR A 18 25.98 10.15 9.00
N SER A 19 26.88 9.51 9.74
CA SER A 19 28.07 8.88 9.15
C SER A 19 27.69 7.66 8.30
N GLU A 20 28.60 7.21 7.42
CA GLU A 20 28.39 5.97 6.66
C GLU A 20 28.15 4.76 7.58
N GLU A 21 28.82 4.72 8.73
CA GLU A 21 28.62 3.70 9.75
C GLU A 21 27.22 3.80 10.38
N ASP A 22 26.73 5.00 10.66
CA ASP A 22 25.37 5.22 11.17
C ASP A 22 24.30 4.74 10.17
N VAL A 23 24.51 5.03 8.88
CA VAL A 23 23.63 4.57 7.79
C VAL A 23 23.67 3.04 7.70
N ARG A 24 24.85 2.42 7.81
CA ARG A 24 25.03 0.97 7.78
C ARG A 24 24.29 0.28 8.94
N VAL A 25 24.49 0.76 10.17
CA VAL A 25 23.80 0.26 11.37
C VAL A 25 22.29 0.48 11.27
N GLY A 26 21.86 1.66 10.80
CA GLY A 26 20.46 1.96 10.52
C GLY A 26 19.83 1.00 9.54
N GLY A 27 20.56 0.60 8.49
CA GLY A 27 20.13 -0.38 7.50
C GLY A 27 19.93 -1.78 8.09
N GLU A 28 20.81 -2.23 8.98
CA GLU A 28 20.65 -3.52 9.69
C GLU A 28 19.41 -3.52 10.58
N LEU A 29 19.19 -2.43 11.32
CA LEU A 29 18.01 -2.25 12.15
C LEU A 29 16.73 -2.21 11.32
N PHE A 30 16.75 -1.49 10.19
CA PHE A 30 15.64 -1.41 9.26
C PHE A 30 15.32 -2.79 8.64
N ALA A 31 16.33 -3.54 8.22
CA ALA A 31 16.17 -4.86 7.62
C ALA A 31 15.47 -5.84 8.58
N SER A 32 15.73 -5.74 9.88
CA SER A 32 15.14 -6.65 10.88
C SER A 32 13.73 -6.28 11.34
N ARG A 33 13.29 -5.02 11.17
CA ARG A 33 12.05 -4.50 11.79
C ARG A 33 11.08 -3.81 10.83
N CYS A 34 11.60 -3.19 9.78
CA CYS A 34 10.85 -2.28 8.92
C CYS A 34 10.62 -2.85 7.52
N SER A 35 11.56 -3.66 7.03
CA SER A 35 11.55 -4.25 5.68
C SER A 35 10.29 -5.06 5.37
N VAL A 36 9.69 -5.69 6.39
CA VAL A 36 8.50 -6.52 6.25
C VAL A 36 7.28 -5.74 5.72
N CYS A 37 7.27 -4.42 5.90
CA CYS A 37 6.23 -3.54 5.35
C CYS A 37 6.80 -2.56 4.32
N HIS A 38 8.00 -2.03 4.54
CA HIS A 38 8.58 -0.99 3.69
C HIS A 38 9.47 -1.53 2.57
N GLY A 39 9.60 -2.85 2.42
CA GLY A 39 10.53 -3.48 1.47
C GLY A 39 11.98 -3.37 1.93
N ALA A 40 12.84 -4.30 1.51
CA ALA A 40 14.28 -4.25 1.88
C ALA A 40 15.00 -3.04 1.27
N ASP A 41 14.50 -2.55 0.14
CA ASP A 41 14.99 -1.39 -0.61
C ASP A 41 14.21 -0.10 -0.28
N GLY A 42 13.28 -0.14 0.66
CA GLY A 42 12.48 1.01 1.04
C GLY A 42 11.34 1.38 0.09
N ARG A 43 11.14 0.65 -1.01
CA ARG A 43 10.11 0.98 -2.03
C ARG A 43 8.68 0.69 -1.58
N GLY A 44 8.52 0.16 -0.37
CA GLY A 44 7.22 -0.21 0.15
C GLY A 44 6.73 -1.55 -0.40
N ASP A 45 5.68 -2.01 0.24
CA ASP A 45 4.85 -3.13 -0.17
C ASP A 45 3.53 -2.94 0.59
N ARG A 46 3.35 -3.64 1.72
CA ARG A 46 2.27 -3.36 2.70
C ARG A 46 2.31 -1.94 3.27
N GLY A 47 3.51 -1.40 3.51
CA GLY A 47 3.76 -0.04 3.98
C GLY A 47 4.20 0.90 2.86
N PRO A 48 4.19 2.23 3.10
CA PRO A 48 4.48 3.22 2.07
C PRO A 48 5.94 3.19 1.60
N ASP A 49 6.13 3.64 0.36
CA ASP A 49 7.43 3.90 -0.26
C ASP A 49 8.17 5.03 0.47
N LEU A 50 9.31 4.67 1.05
CA LEU A 50 10.22 5.54 1.80
C LEU A 50 11.31 6.17 0.92
N THR A 51 11.45 5.75 -0.34
CA THR A 51 12.42 6.32 -1.29
C THR A 51 12.01 7.70 -1.82
N ARG A 52 10.81 8.15 -1.45
CA ARG A 52 10.20 9.42 -1.88
C ARG A 52 10.84 10.64 -1.22
N GLU A 53 10.73 11.77 -1.91
CA GLU A 53 11.15 13.07 -1.37
C GLU A 53 10.23 13.59 -0.26
N VAL A 54 8.92 13.30 -0.38
CA VAL A 54 7.88 13.84 0.51
C VAL A 54 7.04 12.70 1.10
N TYR A 55 6.86 12.72 2.40
CA TYR A 55 6.01 11.82 3.19
C TYR A 55 4.76 12.55 3.70
N ARG A 56 3.67 11.80 3.81
CA ARG A 56 2.36 12.28 4.31
C ARG A 56 2.40 12.73 5.78
N HIS A 57 3.23 12.08 6.61
CA HIS A 57 3.25 12.27 8.06
C HIS A 57 4.45 13.10 8.55
N GLY A 58 4.95 13.99 7.68
CA GLY A 58 6.03 14.92 8.00
C GLY A 58 7.38 14.50 7.42
N ASN A 59 8.18 15.51 7.09
CA ASN A 59 9.42 15.37 6.31
C ASN A 59 10.67 15.82 7.06
N SER A 60 10.59 16.26 8.31
CA SER A 60 11.78 16.54 9.11
C SER A 60 12.35 15.25 9.71
N ASP A 61 13.64 15.23 10.01
CA ASP A 61 14.25 14.06 10.65
C ASP A 61 13.57 13.76 11.99
N ARG A 62 13.23 14.83 12.73
CA ARG A 62 12.44 14.75 13.96
C ARG A 62 11.04 14.14 13.75
N ALA A 63 10.35 14.47 12.66
CA ALA A 63 9.05 13.88 12.35
C ALA A 63 9.17 12.38 12.06
N ILE A 64 10.17 11.98 11.26
CA ILE A 64 10.44 10.56 10.97
C ILE A 64 10.77 9.83 12.26
N PHE A 65 11.65 10.38 13.09
CA PHE A 65 11.99 9.83 14.41
C PHE A 65 10.74 9.60 15.26
N MET A 66 9.85 10.60 15.36
CA MET A 66 8.62 10.49 16.15
C MET A 66 7.64 9.47 15.60
N ASN A 67 7.51 9.38 14.28
CA ASN A 67 6.67 8.39 13.62
C ASN A 67 7.15 6.96 13.91
N ILE A 68 8.47 6.72 13.92
CA ILE A 68 9.03 5.40 14.29
C ILE A 68 8.85 5.14 15.79
N LEU A 69 9.11 6.15 16.65
CA LEU A 69 9.06 5.99 18.10
C LEU A 69 7.65 5.70 18.59
N SER A 70 6.67 6.44 18.08
CA SER A 70 5.28 6.40 18.55
C SER A 70 4.37 5.55 17.69
N GLY A 71 4.84 5.11 16.52
CA GLY A 71 3.95 4.63 15.46
C GLY A 71 3.13 5.79 14.90
N ILE A 72 2.28 5.49 13.91
CA ILE A 72 1.35 6.47 13.36
C ILE A 72 -0.08 6.06 13.74
N PRO A 73 -0.79 6.86 14.55
CA PRO A 73 -2.15 6.56 14.97
C PRO A 73 -3.08 6.31 13.78
N ASN A 74 -3.98 5.34 13.91
CA ASN A 74 -4.93 4.91 12.87
C ASN A 74 -4.25 4.40 11.58
N THR A 75 -3.07 3.80 11.69
CA THR A 75 -2.39 3.10 10.58
C THR A 75 -1.82 1.77 11.09
N GLY A 76 -1.33 0.93 10.15
CA GLY A 76 -0.61 -0.29 10.48
C GLY A 76 0.83 -0.09 10.98
N MET A 77 1.35 1.14 11.02
CA MET A 77 2.74 1.41 11.43
C MET A 77 2.86 1.38 12.97
N PRO A 78 3.54 0.37 13.55
CA PRO A 78 3.63 0.21 15.00
C PRO A 78 4.68 1.13 15.61
N SER A 79 4.58 1.36 16.93
CA SER A 79 5.66 1.99 17.70
C SER A 79 6.84 1.03 17.85
N VAL A 80 8.05 1.52 17.61
CA VAL A 80 9.29 0.78 17.83
C VAL A 80 10.06 1.41 18.98
N ARG A 81 10.50 0.60 19.96
CA ARG A 81 11.35 1.05 21.06
C ARG A 81 12.78 0.57 20.88
N LEU A 82 13.66 1.50 20.57
CA LEU A 82 15.11 1.36 20.50
C LEU A 82 15.76 2.51 21.28
N SER A 83 17.08 2.51 21.43
CA SER A 83 17.79 3.67 21.96
C SER A 83 17.71 4.86 21.00
N ASP A 84 17.85 6.08 21.52
CA ASP A 84 17.77 7.30 20.69
C ASP A 84 18.79 7.28 19.54
N GLN A 85 19.99 6.75 19.79
CA GLN A 85 21.01 6.59 18.76
C GLN A 85 20.55 5.64 17.65
N GLU A 86 20.07 4.44 17.99
CA GLU A 86 19.57 3.47 17.01
C GLU A 86 18.39 4.04 16.19
N MET A 87 17.50 4.79 16.85
CA MET A 87 16.39 5.47 16.19
C MET A 87 16.87 6.51 15.18
N TRP A 88 17.85 7.34 15.54
CA TRP A 88 18.46 8.30 14.63
C TRP A 88 19.25 7.63 13.50
N GLN A 89 19.89 6.49 13.75
CA GLN A 89 20.56 5.69 12.72
C GLN A 89 19.55 5.15 11.70
N ILE A 90 18.37 4.68 12.12
CA ILE A 90 17.29 4.32 11.19
C ILE A 90 16.87 5.54 10.35
N VAL A 91 16.73 6.73 10.96
CA VAL A 91 16.41 7.96 10.21
C VAL A 91 17.48 8.26 9.16
N ALA A 92 18.77 8.09 9.50
CA ALA A 92 19.88 8.27 8.57
C ALA A 92 19.78 7.32 7.37
N PHE A 93 19.48 6.05 7.64
CA PHE A 93 19.26 5.05 6.60
C PHE A 93 18.07 5.40 5.71
N VAL A 94 16.91 5.75 6.28
CA VAL A 94 15.72 6.16 5.50
C VAL A 94 16.03 7.34 4.59
N ARG A 95 16.85 8.30 5.01
CA ARG A 95 17.30 9.41 4.15
C ARG A 95 18.18 8.96 2.99
N SER A 96 19.01 7.93 3.21
CA SER A 96 19.86 7.36 2.17
C SER A 96 19.09 6.57 1.11
N LEU A 97 17.86 6.12 1.40
CA LEU A 97 17.00 5.37 0.48
C LEU A 97 16.43 6.23 -0.67
N ARG A 98 16.58 7.56 -0.62
CA ARG A 98 16.00 8.44 -1.62
C ARG A 98 16.47 8.05 -3.02
N ALA A 99 15.53 7.69 -3.88
CA ALA A 99 15.83 7.44 -5.27
C ALA A 99 16.31 8.76 -5.92
N PRO A 100 17.28 8.70 -6.85
CA PRO A 100 17.58 9.85 -7.70
C PRO A 100 16.29 10.34 -8.36
N ALA A 101 16.13 11.66 -8.47
CA ALA A 101 14.95 12.30 -9.08
C ALA A 101 14.66 11.84 -10.53
N GLU A 102 15.58 11.11 -11.16
CA GLU A 102 15.45 10.55 -12.52
C GLU A 102 14.46 9.38 -12.63
N MET A 103 14.00 8.79 -11.53
CA MET A 103 12.89 7.82 -11.52
C MET A 103 11.52 8.47 -11.28
N ALA A 104 11.44 9.80 -11.30
CA ALA A 104 10.17 10.51 -11.24
C ALA A 104 9.36 10.21 -12.51
N GLU A 105 8.32 9.40 -12.32
CA GLU A 105 7.12 9.21 -13.16
C GLU A 105 7.20 9.85 -14.54
N THR A 106 7.69 9.06 -15.50
CA THR A 106 7.91 9.47 -16.89
C THR A 106 6.62 9.56 -17.70
N GLY A 107 5.49 9.12 -17.16
CA GLY A 107 4.19 9.13 -17.82
C GLY A 107 3.43 10.46 -17.70
N ASN A 108 2.46 10.64 -18.59
CA ASN A 108 1.51 11.74 -18.59
C ASN A 108 0.27 11.38 -17.73
N PRO A 109 0.05 12.02 -16.57
CA PRO A 109 -1.07 11.70 -15.69
C PRO A 109 -2.45 12.02 -16.30
N ASP A 110 -2.55 12.96 -17.25
CA ASP A 110 -3.81 13.24 -17.93
C ASP A 110 -4.18 12.10 -18.89
N ALA A 111 -3.20 11.59 -19.65
CA ALA A 111 -3.38 10.41 -20.50
C ALA A 111 -3.69 9.15 -19.66
N GLY A 112 -3.02 9.01 -18.51
CA GLY A 112 -3.31 7.95 -17.54
C GLY A 112 -4.73 8.00 -17.00
N ARG A 113 -5.26 9.19 -16.74
CA ARG A 113 -6.66 9.38 -16.33
C ARG A 113 -7.63 8.94 -17.43
N GLU A 114 -7.33 9.25 -18.68
CA GLU A 114 -8.13 8.77 -19.82
C GLU A 114 -8.10 7.24 -19.93
N LEU A 115 -6.95 6.63 -19.72
CA LEU A 115 -6.79 5.16 -19.69
C LEU A 115 -7.62 4.54 -18.56
N TYR A 116 -7.57 5.10 -17.35
CA TYR A 116 -8.37 4.66 -16.22
C TYR A 116 -9.87 4.61 -16.55
N VAL A 117 -10.38 5.64 -17.24
CA VAL A 117 -11.78 5.70 -17.67
C VAL A 117 -12.05 4.73 -18.82
N ARG A 118 -11.18 4.71 -19.84
CA ARG A 118 -11.34 3.88 -21.06
C ARG A 118 -11.36 2.39 -20.74
N HIS A 119 -10.58 1.96 -19.76
CA HIS A 119 -10.49 0.58 -19.30
C HIS A 119 -11.47 0.25 -18.16
N ASP A 120 -12.40 1.16 -17.84
CA ASP A 120 -13.45 0.97 -16.84
C ASP A 120 -12.90 0.58 -15.45
N CYS A 121 -11.71 1.07 -15.09
CA CYS A 121 -11.10 0.81 -13.79
C CYS A 121 -12.00 1.29 -12.64
N GLY A 122 -12.76 2.36 -12.89
CA GLY A 122 -13.75 2.93 -11.97
C GLY A 122 -14.92 2.00 -11.63
N ARG A 123 -15.17 0.94 -12.41
CA ARG A 123 -16.20 -0.05 -12.04
C ARG A 123 -15.88 -0.77 -10.74
N CYS A 124 -14.59 -1.00 -10.47
CA CYS A 124 -14.14 -1.71 -9.27
C CYS A 124 -13.49 -0.77 -8.26
N HIS A 125 -12.71 0.20 -8.72
CA HIS A 125 -11.95 1.10 -7.88
C HIS A 125 -12.66 2.43 -7.67
N PHE A 126 -12.48 3.01 -6.49
CA PHE A 126 -13.00 4.31 -6.13
C PHE A 126 -11.90 5.38 -6.21
N VAL A 127 -12.19 6.53 -6.82
CA VAL A 127 -11.32 7.72 -6.85
C VAL A 127 -12.19 8.97 -6.67
N GLY A 128 -11.84 9.81 -5.69
CA GLY A 128 -12.37 11.17 -5.55
C GLY A 128 -13.88 11.27 -5.34
N GLY A 129 -14.55 10.25 -4.78
CA GLY A 129 -16.00 10.24 -4.64
C GLY A 129 -16.74 9.34 -5.63
N GLU A 130 -16.05 8.88 -6.67
CA GLU A 130 -16.65 8.16 -7.79
C GLU A 130 -16.06 6.75 -7.96
N GLY A 131 -16.88 5.81 -8.44
CA GLY A 131 -16.46 4.45 -8.76
C GLY A 131 -16.96 3.36 -7.81
N GLY A 132 -16.38 2.17 -7.93
CA GLY A 132 -16.79 0.95 -7.24
C GLY A 132 -16.05 0.66 -5.93
N ARG A 133 -16.51 -0.35 -5.20
CA ARG A 133 -15.90 -0.83 -3.94
C ARG A 133 -15.49 -2.30 -3.98
N LEU A 134 -15.40 -2.87 -5.19
CA LEU A 134 -14.94 -4.24 -5.38
C LEU A 134 -13.41 -4.35 -5.34
N GLY A 135 -12.70 -3.25 -5.64
CA GLY A 135 -11.27 -3.15 -5.46
C GLY A 135 -10.91 -2.07 -4.43
N PRO A 136 -9.62 -1.95 -4.10
CA PRO A 136 -9.10 -0.90 -3.23
C PRO A 136 -9.49 0.52 -3.67
N GLU A 137 -9.63 1.37 -2.66
CA GLU A 137 -9.75 2.82 -2.79
C GLU A 137 -8.41 3.42 -3.29
N LEU A 138 -8.45 4.27 -4.33
CA LEU A 138 -7.25 4.75 -5.00
C LEU A 138 -6.99 6.26 -4.85
N SER A 139 -7.87 7.06 -4.24
CA SER A 139 -7.72 8.54 -4.17
C SER A 139 -6.43 8.98 -3.50
N THR A 140 -5.87 8.13 -2.62
CA THR A 140 -4.61 8.41 -1.93
C THR A 140 -3.52 7.39 -2.22
N ILE A 141 -3.68 6.55 -3.26
CA ILE A 141 -2.76 5.45 -3.54
C ILE A 141 -1.33 5.92 -3.83
N GLY A 142 -1.18 7.13 -4.38
CA GLY A 142 0.12 7.75 -4.62
C GLY A 142 0.91 8.04 -3.33
N TRP A 143 0.27 8.06 -2.16
CA TRP A 143 0.98 8.07 -0.87
C TRP A 143 1.37 6.67 -0.38
N SER A 144 0.62 5.64 -0.78
CA SER A 144 0.67 4.31 -0.19
C SER A 144 1.52 3.32 -0.99
N ARG A 145 1.54 3.41 -2.32
CA ARG A 145 2.23 2.43 -3.18
C ARG A 145 3.24 3.11 -4.10
N SER A 146 4.42 2.51 -4.31
CA SER A 146 5.42 3.01 -5.26
C SER A 146 4.98 2.84 -6.71
N PRO A 147 5.53 3.63 -7.66
CA PRO A 147 5.26 3.43 -9.09
C PRO A 147 5.55 2.00 -9.57
N VAL A 148 6.63 1.39 -9.05
CA VAL A 148 7.01 0.00 -9.38
C VAL A 148 5.95 -0.98 -8.90
N HIS A 149 5.45 -0.83 -7.66
CA HIS A 149 4.38 -1.67 -7.15
C HIS A 149 3.08 -1.47 -7.93
N LEU A 150 2.69 -0.21 -8.21
CA LEU A 150 1.50 0.09 -9.03
C LEU A 150 1.57 -0.59 -10.39
N ARG A 151 2.72 -0.48 -11.07
CA ARG A 151 2.97 -1.14 -12.36
C ARG A 151 2.80 -2.66 -12.24
N ALA A 152 3.41 -3.26 -11.22
CA ALA A 152 3.34 -4.69 -10.96
C ALA A 152 1.89 -5.16 -10.73
N SER A 153 1.12 -4.46 -9.89
CA SER A 153 -0.28 -4.81 -9.63
C SER A 153 -1.18 -4.70 -10.87
N ILE A 154 -0.87 -3.80 -11.81
CA ILE A 154 -1.63 -3.66 -13.07
C ILE A 154 -1.34 -4.82 -14.04
N VAL A 155 -0.09 -5.27 -14.13
CA VAL A 155 0.32 -6.34 -15.05
C VAL A 155 0.10 -7.74 -14.47
N ASP A 156 0.30 -7.91 -13.17
CA ASP A 156 0.15 -9.17 -12.44
C ASP A 156 -0.62 -8.96 -11.12
N PRO A 157 -1.95 -8.73 -11.19
CA PRO A 157 -2.78 -8.52 -10.01
C PRO A 157 -2.94 -9.75 -9.12
N GLY A 158 -2.48 -10.93 -9.56
CA GLY A 158 -2.51 -12.17 -8.78
C GLY A 158 -1.25 -12.37 -7.92
N GLY A 159 -0.17 -11.63 -8.17
CA GLY A 159 1.09 -11.76 -7.45
C GLY A 159 1.04 -11.33 -5.97
N ASP A 160 0.11 -10.43 -5.63
CA ASP A 160 -0.16 -9.98 -4.27
C ASP A 160 -1.64 -9.60 -4.12
N ILE A 161 -2.43 -10.49 -3.50
CA ILE A 161 -3.86 -10.28 -3.25
C ILE A 161 -4.05 -10.00 -1.76
N GLU A 162 -4.42 -8.77 -1.43
CA GLU A 162 -4.75 -8.41 -0.05
C GLU A 162 -5.96 -9.23 0.45
N GLU A 163 -5.89 -9.67 1.70
CA GLU A 163 -6.89 -10.51 2.37
C GLU A 163 -8.34 -10.01 2.19
N GLU A 164 -8.54 -8.68 2.29
CA GLU A 164 -9.84 -8.02 2.17
C GLU A 164 -10.44 -8.10 0.76
N PHE A 165 -9.62 -8.33 -0.27
CA PHE A 165 -10.07 -8.41 -1.68
C PHE A 165 -10.04 -9.84 -2.23
N ARG A 166 -9.86 -10.84 -1.36
CA ARG A 166 -9.94 -12.25 -1.77
C ARG A 166 -11.32 -12.56 -2.32
N GLN A 167 -11.31 -13.24 -3.47
CA GLN A 167 -12.55 -13.66 -4.09
C GLN A 167 -13.08 -14.94 -3.49
N VAL A 168 -14.39 -15.09 -3.53
CA VAL A 168 -15.09 -16.34 -3.23
C VAL A 168 -16.11 -16.64 -4.32
N ARG A 169 -16.28 -17.92 -4.61
CA ARG A 169 -17.31 -18.45 -5.48
C ARG A 169 -18.24 -19.32 -4.64
N VAL A 170 -19.52 -18.97 -4.67
CA VAL A 170 -20.58 -19.62 -3.89
C VAL A 170 -21.62 -20.18 -4.83
N VAL A 171 -21.97 -21.45 -4.66
CA VAL A 171 -23.10 -22.09 -5.36
C VAL A 171 -24.13 -22.49 -4.31
N GLY A 172 -25.31 -21.87 -4.35
CA GLY A 172 -26.44 -22.24 -3.50
C GLY A 172 -27.32 -23.31 -4.15
N ALA A 173 -28.40 -23.70 -3.46
CA ALA A 173 -29.37 -24.68 -3.95
C ALA A 173 -30.07 -24.33 -5.28
N ASP A 174 -29.95 -23.09 -5.78
CA ASP A 174 -30.44 -22.70 -7.11
C ASP A 174 -29.45 -23.08 -8.24
N GLY A 175 -28.29 -23.64 -7.90
CA GLY A 175 -27.22 -24.06 -8.79
C GLY A 175 -26.50 -22.90 -9.49
N ARG A 176 -26.80 -21.63 -9.15
CA ARG A 176 -26.21 -20.46 -9.83
C ARG A 176 -24.97 -19.99 -9.07
N PRO A 177 -23.79 -19.97 -9.71
CA PRO A 177 -22.60 -19.43 -9.06
C PRO A 177 -22.73 -17.93 -8.86
N THR A 178 -22.48 -17.49 -7.63
CA THR A 178 -22.26 -16.09 -7.28
C THR A 178 -20.77 -15.91 -6.97
N VAL A 179 -20.12 -15.00 -7.68
CA VAL A 179 -18.72 -14.62 -7.45
C VAL A 179 -18.67 -13.21 -6.88
N GLY A 180 -17.76 -12.98 -5.94
CA GLY A 180 -17.54 -11.67 -5.35
C GLY A 180 -16.39 -11.63 -4.37
N VAL A 181 -16.21 -10.48 -3.73
CA VAL A 181 -15.20 -10.27 -2.68
C VAL A 181 -15.76 -10.74 -1.35
N LEU A 182 -15.00 -11.54 -0.61
CA LEU A 182 -15.38 -11.99 0.72
C LEU A 182 -15.37 -10.83 1.70
N LEU A 183 -16.50 -10.58 2.37
CA LEU A 183 -16.61 -9.56 3.40
C LEU A 183 -16.54 -10.15 4.81
N ASN A 184 -17.15 -11.32 5.00
CA ASN A 184 -17.15 -12.02 6.27
C ASN A 184 -17.45 -13.51 6.08
N GLU A 185 -16.81 -14.34 6.86
CA GLU A 185 -17.12 -15.76 6.99
C GLU A 185 -17.15 -16.15 8.46
N ASP A 186 -18.26 -16.72 8.90
CA ASP A 186 -18.41 -17.28 10.24
C ASP A 186 -18.80 -18.77 10.18
N SER A 187 -19.09 -19.38 11.33
CA SER A 187 -19.44 -20.81 11.41
C SER A 187 -20.72 -21.19 10.64
N TYR A 188 -21.59 -20.23 10.33
CA TYR A 188 -22.91 -20.43 9.74
C TYR A 188 -23.09 -19.72 8.40
N SER A 189 -22.46 -18.57 8.21
CA SER A 189 -22.73 -17.69 7.07
C SER A 189 -21.47 -17.30 6.30
N VAL A 190 -21.67 -17.03 5.01
CA VAL A 190 -20.71 -16.37 4.12
C VAL A 190 -21.36 -15.11 3.58
N GLN A 191 -20.66 -13.98 3.69
CA GLN A 191 -21.09 -12.69 3.17
C GLN A 191 -20.09 -12.19 2.15
N LEU A 192 -20.58 -11.79 0.98
CA LEU A 192 -19.75 -11.30 -0.12
C LEU A 192 -20.36 -10.08 -0.79
N LEU A 193 -19.52 -9.26 -1.41
CA LEU A 193 -19.94 -8.22 -2.34
C LEU A 193 -19.87 -8.79 -3.77
N ASP A 194 -21.02 -8.98 -4.41
CA ASP A 194 -21.05 -9.59 -5.75
C ASP A 194 -20.54 -8.64 -6.85
N MET A 195 -20.30 -9.16 -8.05
CA MET A 195 -19.80 -8.38 -9.19
C MET A 195 -20.73 -7.23 -9.67
N ALA A 196 -21.94 -7.12 -9.11
CA ALA A 196 -22.86 -6.02 -9.32
C ALA A 196 -22.86 -5.01 -8.15
N GLY A 197 -21.95 -5.15 -7.19
CA GLY A 197 -21.83 -4.30 -6.01
C GLY A 197 -22.91 -4.56 -4.95
N ARG A 198 -23.57 -5.71 -4.96
CA ARG A 198 -24.63 -6.04 -4.00
C ARG A 198 -24.08 -6.91 -2.87
N LEU A 199 -24.43 -6.56 -1.64
CA LEU A 199 -24.19 -7.42 -0.48
C LEU A 199 -25.06 -8.68 -0.61
N ARG A 200 -24.41 -9.84 -0.58
CA ARG A 200 -25.06 -11.15 -0.59
C ARG A 200 -24.65 -11.89 0.68
N SER A 201 -25.62 -12.55 1.30
CA SER A 201 -25.39 -13.42 2.45
C SER A 201 -25.98 -14.79 2.16
N PHE A 202 -25.21 -15.83 2.49
CA PHE A 202 -25.60 -17.21 2.29
C PHE A 202 -25.39 -17.99 3.57
N MET A 203 -26.35 -18.87 3.90
CA MET A 203 -26.17 -19.87 4.95
C MET A 203 -25.38 -21.03 4.39
N LYS A 204 -24.32 -21.45 5.09
CA LYS A 204 -23.47 -22.58 4.69
C LYS A 204 -24.25 -23.90 4.57
N SER A 205 -25.35 -24.04 5.31
CA SER A 205 -26.26 -25.19 5.19
C SER A 205 -26.95 -25.30 3.84
N ASP A 206 -27.08 -24.20 3.11
CA ASP A 206 -27.82 -24.09 1.86
C ASP A 206 -26.86 -24.03 0.65
N LEU A 207 -25.55 -24.15 0.91
CA LEU A 207 -24.51 -24.14 -0.10
C LEU A 207 -24.24 -25.56 -0.62
N GLU A 208 -24.23 -25.68 -1.94
CA GLU A 208 -23.70 -26.86 -2.62
C GLU A 208 -22.17 -26.79 -2.71
N GLU A 209 -21.63 -25.57 -2.87
CA GLU A 209 -20.19 -25.35 -3.07
C GLU A 209 -19.76 -23.98 -2.54
N LEU A 210 -18.58 -23.95 -1.91
CA LEU A 210 -17.88 -22.75 -1.49
C LEU A 210 -16.40 -22.91 -1.87
N GLU A 211 -15.91 -22.04 -2.74
CA GLU A 211 -14.51 -22.00 -3.16
C GLU A 211 -13.90 -20.63 -2.89
N SER A 212 -12.63 -20.61 -2.50
CA SER A 212 -11.82 -19.40 -2.31
C SER A 212 -10.58 -19.47 -3.21
N PRO A 213 -10.72 -19.24 -4.52
CA PRO A 213 -9.60 -19.36 -5.45
C PRO A 213 -8.53 -18.29 -5.17
N GLU A 214 -7.25 -18.67 -5.23
CA GLU A 214 -6.10 -17.76 -5.16
C GLU A 214 -5.88 -17.03 -6.50
N VAL A 215 -6.94 -16.46 -7.06
CA VAL A 215 -6.91 -15.67 -8.30
C VAL A 215 -7.56 -14.33 -8.03
N SER A 216 -7.01 -13.25 -8.58
CA SER A 216 -7.55 -11.90 -8.40
C SER A 216 -8.77 -11.66 -9.29
N LEU A 217 -9.74 -10.91 -8.77
CA LEU A 217 -10.84 -10.36 -9.58
C LEU A 217 -10.38 -9.20 -10.48
N MET A 218 -9.26 -8.56 -10.15
CA MET A 218 -8.67 -7.54 -10.99
C MET A 218 -8.08 -8.21 -12.24
N PRO A 219 -8.50 -7.79 -13.45
CA PRO A 219 -7.95 -8.35 -14.68
C PRO A 219 -6.49 -7.91 -14.86
N SER A 220 -5.66 -8.82 -15.39
CA SER A 220 -4.32 -8.44 -15.85
C SER A 220 -4.40 -7.55 -17.10
N PHE A 221 -3.58 -6.50 -17.12
CA PHE A 221 -3.39 -5.62 -18.28
C PHE A 221 -2.09 -5.89 -19.04
N ALA A 222 -1.36 -6.96 -18.69
CA ALA A 222 -0.18 -7.38 -19.45
C ALA A 222 -0.55 -7.63 -20.93
N GLY A 223 0.11 -6.93 -21.84
CA GLY A 223 -0.15 -7.00 -23.28
C GLY A 223 -1.47 -6.34 -23.73
N ARG A 224 -2.24 -5.73 -22.82
CA ARG A 224 -3.41 -4.89 -23.15
C ARG A 224 -3.06 -3.41 -23.19
N LEU A 225 -2.05 -3.01 -22.43
CA LEU A 225 -1.43 -1.69 -22.45
C LEU A 225 0.01 -1.85 -22.95
N ASP A 226 0.47 -0.93 -23.77
CA ASP A 226 1.90 -0.81 -24.05
C ASP A 226 2.66 -0.14 -22.89
N ASP A 227 4.00 -0.08 -22.97
CA ASP A 227 4.82 0.48 -21.89
C ASP A 227 4.53 1.98 -21.66
N THR A 228 4.18 2.72 -22.71
CA THR A 228 3.87 4.16 -22.58
C THR A 228 2.51 4.35 -21.90
N GLU A 229 1.49 3.60 -22.32
CA GLU A 229 0.18 3.63 -21.68
C GLU A 229 0.25 3.19 -20.22
N LEU A 230 1.07 2.18 -19.92
CA LEU A 230 1.27 1.71 -18.56
C LEU A 230 1.98 2.76 -17.70
N ASP A 231 3.01 3.43 -18.22
CA ASP A 231 3.69 4.52 -17.51
C ASP A 231 2.75 5.72 -17.29
N ASP A 232 1.93 6.08 -18.27
CA ASP A 232 0.90 7.12 -18.15
C ASP A 232 -0.12 6.78 -17.05
N LEU A 233 -0.65 5.55 -17.04
CA LEU A 233 -1.59 5.08 -16.02
C LEU A 233 -0.97 5.08 -14.61
N VAL A 234 0.29 4.64 -14.49
CA VAL A 234 1.03 4.69 -13.22
C VAL A 234 1.25 6.13 -12.77
N ALA A 235 1.60 7.05 -13.67
CA ALA A 235 1.75 8.47 -13.35
C ALA A 235 0.43 9.08 -12.85
N TYR A 236 -0.71 8.73 -13.45
CA TYR A 236 -2.02 9.14 -12.95
C TYR A 236 -2.25 8.64 -11.52
N LEU A 237 -2.13 7.34 -11.27
CA LEU A 237 -2.38 6.74 -9.95
C LEU A 237 -1.45 7.31 -8.87
N SER A 238 -0.19 7.50 -9.22
CA SER A 238 0.78 8.11 -8.32
C SER A 238 0.50 9.59 -8.01
N SER A 239 -0.15 10.32 -8.92
CA SER A 239 -0.59 11.69 -8.69
C SER A 239 -1.77 11.77 -7.70
N LEU A 240 -2.51 10.67 -7.50
CA LEU A 240 -3.64 10.58 -6.57
C LEU A 240 -3.16 10.65 -5.12
N ARG A 241 -3.10 11.88 -4.61
CA ARG A 241 -2.55 12.25 -3.29
C ARG A 241 -3.50 13.14 -2.49
N GLN A 242 -4.66 13.49 -3.02
CA GLN A 242 -5.58 14.44 -2.39
C GLN A 242 -6.65 13.69 -1.56
N ARG A 243 -7.01 14.24 -0.41
CA ARG A 243 -8.12 13.78 0.43
C ARG A 243 -9.39 14.50 0.06
#